data_AF-A0AAW5ECK0-F1
#
_entry.id   AF-A0AAW5ECK0-F1
#
_cell.length_a   1.000
_cell.length_b   1.000
_cell.length_c   1.000
_cell.angle_alpha   90.00
_cell.angle_beta   90.00
_cell.angle_gamma   90.00
#
_symmetry.space_group_name_H-M   'P 1'
#
loop_
_entity.id
_entity.type
_entity.pdbx_description
1 polymer ?
#
loop_
_entity_poly.entity_id
_entity_poly.type
_entity_poly.pdbx_seq_one_letter_code
_entity_poly.pdbx_strand_id
1 'polypeptide(L)' 'MSIHSNKDYKSFFWKRFFILFIPIFIIGIISEPNITQNPFKSLEDYGEFVFFLLYYTLVLSGMVAFILSITWRLKLSNK' A
#
# COMPACT_ATOMS: atom_id res chain seq x y z
N MET A 1 -9.15 15.94 -24.87
CA MET A 1 -8.03 15.75 -23.91
C MET A 1 -8.25 14.51 -23.02
N SER A 2 -8.65 13.35 -23.56
CA SER A 2 -9.47 12.42 -22.75
C SER A 2 -9.03 10.94 -22.69
N ILE A 3 -8.13 10.44 -23.54
CA ILE A 3 -7.77 8.99 -23.54
C ILE A 3 -6.27 8.76 -23.31
N HIS A 4 -5.39 9.55 -23.94
CA HIS A 4 -3.94 9.44 -23.71
C HIS A 4 -3.54 9.78 -22.28
N SER A 5 -4.03 10.90 -21.73
CA SER A 5 -3.79 11.30 -20.34
C SER A 5 -4.18 10.24 -19.30
N ASN A 6 -5.28 9.49 -19.55
CA ASN A 6 -5.74 8.45 -18.65
C ASN A 6 -4.85 7.19 -18.72
N LYS A 7 -4.46 6.76 -19.94
CA LYS A 7 -3.51 5.65 -20.12
C LYS A 7 -2.14 5.98 -19.49
N ASP A 8 -1.68 7.22 -19.62
CA ASP A 8 -0.43 7.68 -19.03
C ASP A 8 -0.47 7.69 -17.51
N TYR A 9 -1.56 8.19 -16.92
CA TYR A 9 -1.79 8.14 -15.47
C TYR A 9 -1.84 6.70 -14.95
N LYS A 10 -2.63 5.83 -15.60
CA LYS A 10 -2.78 4.43 -15.19
C LYS A 10 -1.43 3.69 -15.24
N SER A 11 -0.67 3.88 -16.31
CA SER A 11 0.68 3.31 -16.45
C SER A 11 1.62 3.84 -15.37
N PHE A 12 1.61 5.15 -15.12
CA PHE A 12 2.39 5.78 -14.06
C PHE A 12 2.05 5.24 -12.67
N PHE A 13 0.76 5.15 -12.36
CA PHE A 13 0.25 4.73 -11.06
C PHE A 13 0.67 3.29 -10.78
N TRP A 14 0.31 2.35 -11.65
CA TRP A 14 0.57 0.92 -11.40
C TRP A 14 2.05 0.57 -11.40
N LYS A 15 2.87 1.22 -12.24
CA LYS A 15 4.33 1.02 -12.21
C LYS A 15 4.95 1.41 -10.88
N ARG A 16 4.42 2.44 -10.20
CA ARG A 16 5.02 3.00 -8.98
C ARG A 16 4.33 2.52 -7.71
N PHE A 17 3.07 2.13 -7.81
CA PHE A 17 2.27 1.66 -6.70
C PHE A 17 2.93 0.47 -6.02
N PHE A 18 3.23 -0.60 -6.74
CA PHE A 18 3.85 -1.79 -6.14
C PHE A 18 5.27 -1.53 -5.65
N ILE A 19 6.03 -0.69 -6.36
CA ILE A 19 7.40 -0.32 -5.97
C ILE A 19 7.42 0.40 -4.61
N LEU A 20 6.42 1.24 -4.33
CA LEU A 20 6.31 1.94 -3.05
C LEU A 20 5.60 1.09 -1.99
N PHE A 21 4.51 0.42 -2.37
CA PHE A 21 3.66 -0.33 -1.45
C PHE A 21 4.40 -1.52 -0.85
N ILE A 22 5.05 -2.36 -1.65
CA ILE A 22 5.69 -3.61 -1.17
C ILE A 22 6.72 -3.34 -0.06
N PRO A 23 7.72 -2.46 -0.21
CA PRO A 23 8.71 -2.23 0.85
C PRO A 23 8.11 -1.59 2.09
N ILE A 24 7.19 -0.63 1.94
CA ILE A 24 6.51 0.02 3.08
C ILE A 24 5.67 -1.01 3.85
N PHE A 25 4.97 -1.87 3.13
CA PHE A 25 4.16 -2.94 3.70
C PHE A 25 5.00 -3.95 4.48
N ILE A 26 6.14 -4.39 3.93
CA ILE A 26 7.07 -5.30 4.60
C ILE A 26 7.59 -4.67 5.90
N ILE A 27 7.99 -3.39 5.88
CA ILE A 27 8.47 -2.69 7.09
C ILE A 27 7.35 -2.60 8.15
N GLY A 28 6.13 -2.29 7.72
CA GLY A 28 4.97 -2.20 8.62
C GLY A 28 4.67 -3.53 9.30
N ILE A 29 4.70 -4.64 8.55
CA ILE A 29 4.44 -5.98 9.06
C ILE A 29 5.55 -6.50 9.97
N ILE A 30 6.82 -6.27 9.61
CA ILE A 30 7.95 -6.73 10.45
C ILE A 30 7.95 -6.03 11.81
N SER A 31 7.43 -4.81 11.88
CA SER A 31 7.33 -4.05 13.12
C SER A 31 6.19 -4.53 14.04
N GLU A 32 5.31 -5.41 13.55
CA GLU A 32 4.16 -5.89 14.32
C GLU A 32 4.58 -7.00 15.29
N PRO A 33 4.47 -6.78 16.62
CA PRO A 33 4.90 -7.75 17.63
C PRO A 33 4.13 -9.07 17.54
N ASN A 34 2.85 -9.01 17.15
CA ASN A 34 2.02 -10.20 16.92
C ASN A 34 2.53 -11.11 15.80
N ILE A 35 3.38 -10.58 14.90
CA ILE A 35 3.98 -11.32 13.79
C ILE A 35 5.37 -11.86 14.16
N THR A 36 6.08 -11.16 15.05
CA THR A 36 7.47 -11.47 15.41
C THR A 36 7.65 -12.19 16.75
N GLN A 37 6.69 -12.10 17.67
CA GLN A 37 6.86 -12.56 19.06
C GLN A 37 5.84 -13.57 19.61
N ASN A 38 4.91 -14.12 18.83
CA ASN A 38 3.94 -15.08 19.41
C ASN A 38 3.90 -16.43 18.67
N PRO A 39 3.86 -17.57 19.39
CA PRO A 39 3.59 -18.86 18.79
C PRO A 39 2.08 -18.95 18.57
N PHE A 40 1.65 -19.01 17.31
CA PHE A 40 0.25 -19.27 16.93
C PHE A 40 -0.28 -20.53 17.66
N LYS A 41 -0.87 -20.35 18.85
CA LYS A 41 -1.27 -21.44 19.75
C LYS A 41 -2.78 -21.64 19.74
N SER A 42 -3.54 -20.60 19.41
CA SER A 42 -5.00 -20.60 19.37
C SER A 42 -5.54 -20.10 18.03
N LEU A 43 -6.79 -20.45 17.72
CA LEU A 43 -7.51 -19.93 16.54
C LEU A 43 -7.70 -18.41 16.59
N GLU A 44 -7.76 -17.82 17.79
CA GLU A 44 -7.89 -16.39 18.01
C GLU A 44 -6.67 -15.63 17.47
N ASP A 45 -5.46 -16.17 17.69
CA ASP A 45 -4.20 -15.58 17.21
C ASP A 45 -4.15 -15.47 15.67
N TYR A 46 -4.69 -16.46 14.96
CA TYR A 46 -4.79 -16.42 13.50
C TYR A 46 -5.79 -15.37 13.01
N GLY A 47 -6.91 -15.23 13.72
CA GLY A 47 -7.93 -14.22 13.41
C GLY A 47 -7.37 -12.80 13.58
N GLU A 48 -6.66 -12.57 14.69
CA GLU A 48 -5.99 -11.31 14.96
C GLU A 48 -4.92 -11.00 13.91
N PHE A 49 -4.08 -11.97 13.55
CA PHE A 49 -3.09 -11.83 12.48
C PHE A 49 -3.72 -11.43 11.14
N VAL A 50 -4.76 -12.15 10.71
CA VAL A 50 -5.43 -11.86 9.42
C VAL A 50 -6.10 -10.48 9.47
N PHE A 51 -6.71 -10.12 10.59
CA PHE A 51 -7.31 -8.80 10.77
C PHE A 51 -6.27 -7.69 10.61
N PHE A 52 -5.14 -7.77 11.32
CA PHE A 52 -4.06 -6.78 11.20
C PHE A 52 -3.49 -6.75 9.79
N LEU A 53 -3.24 -7.91 9.18
CA LEU A 53 -2.74 -8.02 7.80
C LEU A 53 -3.64 -7.26 6.82
N LEU A 54 -4.96 -7.47 6.91
CA LEU A 54 -5.94 -6.80 6.05
C LEU A 54 -6.01 -5.30 6.35
N TYR A 55 -6.00 -4.92 7.63
CA TYR A 55 -6.03 -3.52 8.04
C TYR A 55 -4.81 -2.75 7.51
N TYR A 56 -3.60 -3.28 7.73
CA TYR A 56 -2.36 -2.69 7.21
C TYR A 56 -2.35 -2.63 5.69
N THR A 57 -2.84 -3.68 5.01
CA THR A 57 -2.97 -3.69 3.55
C THR A 57 -3.85 -2.53 3.08
N LEU A 58 -5.02 -2.34 3.69
CA LEU A 58 -5.98 -1.30 3.33
C LEU A 58 -5.43 0.11 3.59
N VAL A 59 -4.88 0.34 4.79
CA VAL A 59 -4.38 1.66 5.17
C VAL A 59 -3.17 2.05 4.32
N LEU A 60 -2.17 1.17 4.20
CA LEU A 60 -0.95 1.48 3.45
C LEU A 60 -1.21 1.59 1.95
N SER A 61 -2.09 0.76 1.38
CA SER A 61 -2.49 0.91 -0.03
C SER A 61 -3.19 2.24 -0.27
N GLY A 62 -4.08 2.67 0.64
CA GLY A 62 -4.73 3.97 0.58
C GLY A 62 -3.73 5.13 0.62
N MET A 63 -2.76 5.08 1.55
CA MET A 63 -1.71 6.11 1.67
C MET A 63 -0.84 6.19 0.40
N VAL A 64 -0.37 5.05 -0.12
CA VAL A 64 0.44 5.01 -1.35
C VAL A 64 -0.35 5.52 -2.55
N ALA A 65 -1.62 5.11 -2.68
CA ALA A 65 -2.51 5.58 -3.74
C ALA A 65 -2.72 7.10 -3.68
N PHE A 66 -2.89 7.65 -2.48
CA PHE A 66 -3.03 9.08 -2.27
C PHE A 66 -1.76 9.85 -2.65
N ILE A 67 -0.59 9.41 -2.19
CA ILE A 67 0.71 10.02 -2.50
C ILE A 67 0.97 10.03 -4.02
N LEU A 68 0.72 8.90 -4.69
CA LEU A 68 0.91 8.79 -6.14
C LEU A 68 -0.05 9.69 -6.92
N SER A 69 -1.29 9.82 -6.44
CA SER A 69 -2.29 10.69 -7.06
C SER A 69 -1.91 12.16 -6.93
N ILE A 70 -1.41 12.60 -5.76
CA ILE A 70 -0.90 13.97 -5.58
C ILE A 70 0.34 14.20 -6.43
N THR A 71 1.30 13.27 -6.41
CA THR A 71 2.55 13.39 -7.17
C THR A 71 2.29 13.54 -8.67
N TRP A 72 1.30 12.80 -9.20
CA TRP A 72 0.88 12.95 -10.58
C TRP A 72 0.30 14.34 -10.87
N ARG A 73 -0.58 14.85 -10.00
CA ARG A 73 -1.18 16.18 -10.15
C ARG A 73 -0.12 17.28 -10.10
N LEU A 74 0.84 17.20 -9.18
CA LEU A 74 1.96 18.15 -9.09
C LEU A 74 2.84 18.10 -10.35
N LYS A 75 3.16 16.89 -10.84
CA LYS A 75 3.92 16.72 -12.09
C LYS A 75 3.22 17.36 -13.29
N LEU A 76 1.88 17.29 -13.35
CA LEU A 76 1.10 17.90 -14.42
C LEU A 76 1.02 19.43 -14.27
N SER A 77 1.00 19.94 -13.03
CA SER A 77 0.95 21.38 -12.74
C SER A 77 2.29 22.10 -13.02
N ASN A 78 3.41 21.40 -12.89
CA ASN A 78 4.75 21.93 -13.15
C ASN A 78 5.18 21.80 -14.63
N LYS A 79 4.25 21.47 -15.53
CA LYS A 79 4.50 21.21 -16.94
C LYS A 79 3.67 22.15 -17.80
#